data_AF-A0A6N7QZ45-F1
#
_entry.id   AF-A0A6N7QZ45-F1
#
_cell.length_a   1.000
_cell.length_b   1.000
_cell.length_c   1.000
_cell.angle_alpha   90.00
_cell.angle_beta   90.00
_cell.angle_gamma   90.00
#
_symmetry.space_group_name_H-M   'P 1'
#
loop_
_entity.id
_entity.type
_entity.pdbx_description
1 polymer ?
#
loop_
_entity_poly.entity_id
_entity_poly.type
_entity_poly.pdbx_seq_one_letter_code
_entity_poly.pdbx_strand_id
1 'polypeptide(L)'
;MFRVIWWFLEDLELKYIRLYKFRGKIKMFKKKIKALASFLKALSSGVIIYQMGKVGSTSISFSLGKKVPHIHSFGPDITNYFFKRPVKKRNYINYLIKKVILFFFKLKKEPKIITLVRDPLSRNVSAFFHYLEETNKHEYENLIIDEYMSLFNKRMPHDTPLIWFQNELEKYFNIDVYGYEFDKEKGWNIIQKGKVKVLILQMEKLNENEDVIAEFLNKPDFKLVRANTASNKNYIETYNEFKSKFKPNKQLIDILYNSKYMEHFYTNAERNIFVKKWR
;
A
#
# COMPACT_ATOMS: atom_id res chain seq x y z
N MET A 1 25.77 13.11 -10.35
CA MET A 1 24.51 12.81 -9.65
C MET A 1 23.96 14.02 -8.87
N PHE A 2 24.74 14.65 -7.98
CA PHE A 2 24.29 15.83 -7.21
C PHE A 2 23.88 17.03 -8.07
N ARG A 3 24.61 17.36 -9.16
CA ARG A 3 24.25 18.46 -10.09
C ARG A 3 22.90 18.28 -10.78
N VAL A 4 22.55 17.05 -11.17
CA VAL A 4 21.26 16.75 -11.84
C VAL A 4 20.11 16.82 -10.84
N ILE A 5 20.32 16.33 -9.62
CA ILE A 5 19.36 16.48 -8.51
C ILE A 5 19.15 17.96 -8.20
N TRP A 6 20.23 18.76 -8.17
CA TRP A 6 20.17 20.19 -7.87
C TRP A 6 19.41 20.99 -8.95
N TRP A 7 19.77 20.82 -10.22
CA TRP A 7 19.08 21.45 -11.34
C TRP A 7 17.58 21.09 -11.40
N PHE A 8 17.25 19.83 -11.09
CA PHE A 8 15.88 19.38 -11.05
C PHE A 8 15.11 19.92 -9.84
N LEU A 9 15.77 20.08 -8.68
CA LEU A 9 15.19 20.76 -7.52
C LEU A 9 14.93 22.25 -7.81
N GLU A 10 15.81 22.90 -8.56
CA GLU A 10 15.62 24.29 -9.05
C GLU A 10 14.46 24.39 -10.05
N ASP A 11 14.31 23.45 -10.99
CA ASP A 11 13.13 23.43 -11.89
C ASP A 11 11.82 23.19 -11.13
N LEU A 12 11.83 22.31 -10.12
CA LEU A 12 10.71 22.11 -9.20
C LEU A 12 10.42 23.38 -8.39
N GLU A 13 11.45 24.09 -7.95
CA GLU A 13 11.35 25.38 -7.26
C GLU A 13 10.72 26.45 -8.15
N LEU A 14 11.17 26.58 -9.39
CA LEU A 14 10.62 27.51 -10.38
C LEU A 14 9.15 27.21 -10.71
N LYS A 15 8.81 25.92 -10.89
CA LYS A 15 7.40 25.49 -11.05
C LYS A 15 6.58 25.77 -9.79
N TYR A 16 7.16 25.59 -8.60
CA TYR A 16 6.50 25.84 -7.32
C TYR A 16 6.24 27.34 -7.09
N ILE A 17 7.19 28.20 -7.43
CA ILE A 17 7.07 29.66 -7.39
C ILE A 17 6.00 30.14 -8.38
N ARG A 18 6.00 29.61 -9.62
CA ARG A 18 4.97 29.95 -10.64
C ARG A 18 3.56 29.53 -10.22
N LEU A 19 3.39 28.38 -9.56
CA LEU A 19 2.07 27.87 -9.18
C LEU A 19 1.44 28.60 -7.98
N TYR A 20 2.21 29.39 -7.23
CA TYR A 20 1.77 29.87 -5.93
C TYR A 20 2.39 31.23 -5.53
N LYS A 21 1.63 32.32 -5.67
CA LYS A 21 2.00 33.64 -5.13
C LYS A 21 2.17 33.60 -3.58
N PHE A 22 3.33 34.10 -3.15
CA PHE A 22 3.80 34.72 -1.90
C PHE A 22 3.63 34.13 -0.46
N ARG A 23 4.75 34.34 0.28
CA ARG A 23 5.10 34.40 1.72
C ARG A 23 4.73 33.28 2.72
N GLY A 24 3.58 32.60 2.64
CA GLY A 24 3.26 31.50 3.59
C GLY A 24 3.97 30.16 3.29
N LYS A 25 4.64 30.04 2.13
CA LYS A 25 4.98 28.75 1.50
C LYS A 25 6.44 28.32 1.57
N ILE A 26 7.36 29.17 2.02
CA ILE A 26 8.79 28.83 2.14
C ILE A 26 8.98 27.73 3.20
N LYS A 27 8.27 27.80 4.32
CA LYS A 27 8.32 26.76 5.39
C LYS A 27 7.79 25.42 4.90
N MET A 28 6.67 25.42 4.14
CA MET A 28 6.10 24.21 3.54
C MET A 28 7.00 23.63 2.44
N PHE A 29 7.63 24.49 1.64
CA PHE A 29 8.57 24.12 0.59
C PHE A 29 9.85 23.49 1.16
N LYS A 30 10.49 24.16 2.15
CA LYS A 30 11.63 23.61 2.89
C LYS A 30 11.30 22.26 3.53
N LYS A 31 10.08 22.09 4.07
CA LYS A 31 9.62 20.78 4.61
C LYS A 31 9.53 19.71 3.51
N LYS A 32 9.07 20.06 2.31
CA LYS A 32 8.99 19.14 1.17
C LYS A 32 10.35 18.78 0.58
N ILE A 33 11.27 19.74 0.44
CA ILE A 33 12.65 19.46 0.05
C ILE A 33 13.34 18.59 1.08
N LYS A 34 13.19 18.88 2.38
CA LYS A 34 13.74 18.04 3.45
C LYS A 34 13.16 16.63 3.42
N ALA A 35 11.86 16.49 3.13
CA ALA A 35 11.22 15.19 2.96
C ALA A 35 11.77 14.45 1.71
N LEU A 36 11.93 15.13 0.58
CA LEU A 36 12.50 14.57 -0.63
C LEU A 36 13.97 14.18 -0.44
N ALA A 37 14.78 15.00 0.23
CA ALA A 37 16.17 14.70 0.57
C ALA A 37 16.26 13.53 1.54
N SER A 38 15.42 13.49 2.58
CA SER A 38 15.32 12.35 3.51
C SER A 38 14.88 11.09 2.78
N PHE A 39 14.00 11.21 1.79
CA PHE A 39 13.53 10.10 0.98
C PHE A 39 14.62 9.61 0.00
N LEU A 40 15.33 10.51 -0.69
CA LEU A 40 16.46 10.16 -1.55
C LEU A 40 17.60 9.52 -0.74
N LYS A 41 17.77 9.96 0.52
CA LYS A 41 18.65 9.32 1.49
C LYS A 41 18.14 7.95 1.92
N ALA A 42 16.83 7.77 2.11
CA ALA A 42 16.19 6.49 2.40
C ALA A 42 16.31 5.49 1.21
N LEU A 43 16.24 6.00 -0.02
CA LEU A 43 16.54 5.27 -1.26
C LEU A 43 18.00 4.85 -1.39
N SER A 44 18.92 5.29 -0.52
CA SER A 44 20.30 4.78 -0.52
C SER A 44 20.33 3.27 -0.28
N SER A 45 19.38 2.75 0.50
CA SER A 45 19.24 1.32 0.78
C SER A 45 18.94 0.46 -0.45
N GLY A 46 18.41 1.05 -1.52
CA GLY A 46 17.94 0.30 -2.69
C GLY A 46 16.70 -0.56 -2.42
N VAL A 47 16.03 -0.38 -1.27
CA VAL A 47 14.85 -1.15 -0.88
C VAL A 47 13.63 -0.21 -0.78
N ILE A 48 12.47 -0.68 -1.24
CA ILE A 48 11.17 -0.05 -0.95
C ILE A 48 10.14 -1.10 -0.52
N ILE A 49 9.23 -0.72 0.37
CA ILE A 49 7.98 -1.46 0.62
C ILE A 49 6.93 -0.85 -0.30
N TYR A 50 6.50 -1.58 -1.33
CA TYR A 50 5.58 -1.08 -2.36
C TYR A 50 4.40 -2.01 -2.55
N GLN A 51 3.22 -1.57 -2.11
CA GLN A 51 2.06 -2.45 -1.97
C GLN A 51 0.76 -1.69 -1.77
N MET A 52 -0.37 -2.34 -2.02
CA MET A 52 -1.67 -1.75 -1.71
C MET A 52 -1.81 -1.37 -0.23
N GLY A 53 -2.73 -0.46 0.08
CA GLY A 53 -3.05 -0.13 1.47
C GLY A 53 -3.65 -1.33 2.21
N LYS A 54 -3.40 -1.41 3.52
CA LYS A 54 -4.10 -2.31 4.46
C LYS A 54 -3.83 -3.81 4.32
N VAL A 55 -2.64 -4.16 3.88
CA VAL A 55 -2.12 -5.55 3.85
C VAL A 55 -1.12 -5.85 4.98
N GLY A 56 -1.18 -5.13 6.11
CA GLY A 56 -0.41 -5.48 7.32
C GLY A 56 1.07 -5.08 7.35
N SER A 57 1.58 -4.43 6.31
CA SER A 57 3.00 -4.08 6.14
C SER A 57 3.60 -3.07 7.10
N THR A 58 2.78 -2.46 7.94
CA THR A 58 3.23 -1.57 9.00
C THR A 58 4.25 -2.30 9.89
N SER A 59 4.05 -3.59 10.14
CA SER A 59 5.01 -4.44 10.87
C SER A 59 6.38 -4.48 10.18
N ILE A 60 6.44 -4.72 8.86
CA ILE A 60 7.70 -4.67 8.09
C ILE A 60 8.30 -3.27 8.12
N SER A 61 7.48 -2.22 7.93
CA SER A 61 7.97 -0.83 7.95
C SER A 61 8.57 -0.43 9.29
N PHE A 62 8.00 -0.88 10.42
CA PHE A 62 8.57 -0.63 11.74
C PHE A 62 9.86 -1.41 11.94
N SER A 63 9.90 -2.67 11.50
CA SER A 63 11.08 -3.56 11.59
C SER A 63 12.29 -3.02 10.82
N LEU A 64 12.05 -2.44 9.64
CA LEU A 64 13.11 -1.82 8.82
C LEU A 64 13.45 -0.39 9.25
N GLY A 65 12.66 0.20 10.13
CA GLY A 65 12.77 1.58 10.59
C GLY A 65 12.40 2.61 9.52
N LYS A 66 12.39 3.89 9.92
CA LYS A 66 11.99 5.04 9.06
C LYS A 66 12.87 5.26 7.80
N LYS A 67 13.88 4.42 7.58
CA LYS A 67 14.85 4.52 6.48
C LYS A 67 14.41 3.78 5.22
N VAL A 68 13.42 2.88 5.28
CA VAL A 68 12.90 2.22 4.08
C VAL A 68 11.60 2.89 3.66
N PRO A 69 11.51 3.44 2.43
CA PRO A 69 10.28 4.02 1.94
C PRO A 69 9.11 3.04 1.93
N HIS A 70 7.97 3.49 2.44
CA HIS A 70 6.70 2.78 2.35
C HIS A 70 5.76 3.50 1.39
N ILE A 71 5.46 2.88 0.26
CA ILE A 71 4.77 3.48 -0.89
C ILE A 71 3.53 2.64 -1.20
N HIS A 72 2.36 3.30 -1.26
CA HIS A 72 1.11 2.61 -1.61
C HIS A 72 0.72 2.67 -3.08
N SER A 73 1.21 3.70 -3.76
CA SER A 73 0.96 3.93 -5.17
C SER A 73 1.95 4.97 -5.70
N PHE A 74 2.49 4.77 -6.89
CA PHE A 74 3.19 5.79 -7.66
C PHE A 74 2.23 6.63 -8.50
N GLY A 75 1.04 6.12 -8.77
CA GLY A 75 -0.05 6.82 -9.43
C GLY A 75 -0.72 7.92 -8.59
N PRO A 76 -1.66 8.65 -9.22
CA PRO A 76 -2.61 9.46 -8.48
C PRO A 76 -3.40 8.57 -7.54
N ASP A 77 -3.66 9.07 -6.34
CA ASP A 77 -4.28 8.30 -5.28
C ASP A 77 -5.74 7.96 -5.65
N ILE A 78 -5.95 6.71 -6.08
CA ILE A 78 -7.23 6.13 -6.51
C ILE A 78 -8.31 6.24 -5.42
N THR A 79 -7.91 6.32 -4.15
CA THR A 79 -8.85 6.50 -3.05
C THR A 79 -9.57 7.84 -3.13
N ASN A 80 -8.93 8.88 -3.67
CA ASN A 80 -9.60 10.17 -3.87
C ASN A 80 -10.70 10.08 -4.94
N TYR A 81 -10.55 9.19 -5.92
CA TYR A 81 -11.54 8.99 -6.98
C TYR A 81 -12.79 8.31 -6.42
N PHE A 82 -12.63 7.21 -5.70
CA PHE A 82 -13.76 6.45 -5.16
C PHE A 82 -14.50 7.17 -4.02
N PHE A 83 -13.79 7.92 -3.18
CA PHE A 83 -14.42 8.69 -2.10
C PHE A 83 -14.77 10.13 -2.49
N LYS A 84 -14.75 10.47 -3.79
CA LYS A 84 -15.04 11.82 -4.33
C LYS A 84 -14.29 12.94 -3.57
N ARG A 85 -13.07 12.68 -3.10
CA ARG A 85 -12.26 13.71 -2.44
C ARG A 85 -11.84 14.72 -3.51
N PRO A 86 -12.04 16.03 -3.32
CA PRO A 86 -11.56 17.02 -4.29
C PRO A 86 -10.06 16.86 -4.46
N VAL A 87 -9.61 16.66 -5.71
CA VAL A 87 -8.18 16.53 -6.04
C VAL A 87 -7.53 17.89 -5.80
N LYS A 88 -7.10 18.13 -4.56
CA LYS A 88 -6.41 19.38 -4.19
C LYS A 88 -5.12 19.48 -5.00
N LYS A 89 -4.71 20.68 -5.44
CA LYS A 89 -3.41 20.95 -6.12
C LYS A 89 -2.19 20.31 -5.43
N ARG A 90 -2.28 20.09 -4.11
CA ARG A 90 -1.30 19.35 -3.28
C ARG A 90 -1.03 17.92 -3.79
N ASN A 91 -2.02 17.26 -4.39
CA ASN A 91 -1.94 15.90 -4.91
C ASN A 91 -1.04 15.80 -6.15
N TYR A 92 -1.04 16.83 -7.00
CA TYR A 92 -0.19 16.86 -8.20
C TYR A 92 1.30 16.95 -7.86
N ILE A 93 1.68 17.79 -6.90
CA ILE A 93 3.09 17.90 -6.46
C ILE A 93 3.57 16.57 -5.86
N ASN A 94 2.74 15.91 -5.05
CA ASN A 94 3.07 14.61 -4.48
C ASN A 94 3.28 13.56 -5.58
N TYR A 95 2.47 13.60 -6.63
CA TYR A 95 2.63 12.75 -7.81
C TYR A 95 3.95 13.02 -8.55
N LEU A 96 4.35 14.28 -8.75
CA LEU A 96 5.65 14.59 -9.34
C LEU A 96 6.82 14.08 -8.48
N ILE A 97 6.76 14.28 -7.16
CA ILE A 97 7.76 13.75 -6.22
C ILE A 97 7.88 12.23 -6.33
N LYS A 98 6.75 11.52 -6.41
CA LYS A 98 6.69 10.06 -6.60
C LYS A 98 7.35 9.61 -7.91
N LYS A 99 7.18 10.34 -9.02
CA LYS A 99 7.87 10.03 -10.29
C LYS A 99 9.40 10.13 -10.17
N VAL A 100 9.87 11.15 -9.46
CA VAL A 100 11.30 11.40 -9.24
C VAL A 100 11.91 10.29 -8.41
N ILE A 101 11.20 9.92 -7.34
CA ILE A 101 11.52 8.76 -6.52
C ILE A 101 11.64 7.50 -7.36
N LEU A 102 10.62 7.21 -8.19
CA LEU A 102 10.60 6.03 -9.05
C LEU A 102 11.79 6.03 -10.01
N PHE A 103 12.09 7.16 -10.63
CA PHE A 103 13.23 7.31 -11.52
C PHE A 103 14.56 6.98 -10.81
N PHE A 104 14.85 7.61 -9.67
CA PHE A 104 16.09 7.36 -8.93
C PHE A 104 16.16 5.95 -8.33
N PHE A 105 15.02 5.37 -7.94
CA PHE A 105 14.98 3.99 -7.47
C PHE A 105 15.35 3.01 -8.58
N LYS A 106 14.82 3.19 -9.79
CA LYS A 106 15.18 2.37 -10.96
C LYS A 106 16.64 2.49 -11.37
N LEU A 107 17.34 3.57 -11.02
CA LEU A 107 18.77 3.72 -11.29
C LEU A 107 19.67 2.92 -10.35
N LYS A 108 19.15 2.35 -9.26
CA LYS A 108 19.95 1.54 -8.32
C LYS A 108 20.52 0.29 -8.99
N LYS A 109 21.65 -0.21 -8.48
CA LYS A 109 22.33 -1.41 -8.99
C LYS A 109 21.43 -2.63 -8.89
N GLU A 110 20.75 -2.78 -7.76
CA GLU A 110 19.82 -3.89 -7.48
C GLU A 110 18.62 -3.34 -6.69
N PRO A 111 17.60 -2.76 -7.35
CA PRO A 111 16.41 -2.29 -6.66
C PRO A 111 15.61 -3.47 -6.11
N LYS A 112 15.34 -3.47 -4.80
CA LYS A 112 14.56 -4.49 -4.09
C LYS A 112 13.20 -3.93 -3.68
N ILE A 113 12.14 -4.67 -3.98
CA ILE A 113 10.77 -4.34 -3.64
C ILE A 113 10.23 -5.42 -2.71
N ILE A 114 9.63 -5.03 -1.59
CA ILE A 114 8.81 -5.91 -0.76
C ILE A 114 7.35 -5.53 -0.96
N THR A 115 6.51 -6.49 -1.30
CA THR A 115 5.07 -6.30 -1.47
C THR A 115 4.30 -7.43 -0.81
N LEU A 116 3.08 -7.15 -0.34
CA LEU A 116 2.24 -8.12 0.34
C LEU A 116 0.91 -8.31 -0.37
N VAL A 117 0.43 -9.55 -0.34
CA VAL A 117 -0.95 -9.94 -0.66
C VAL A 117 -1.69 -10.24 0.64
N ARG A 118 -3.01 -10.04 0.64
CA ARG A 118 -3.90 -10.32 1.76
C ARG A 118 -5.27 -10.79 1.25
N ASP A 119 -6.02 -11.52 2.07
CA ASP A 119 -7.45 -11.76 1.87
C ASP A 119 -8.16 -10.44 1.45
N PRO A 120 -8.71 -10.36 0.22
CA PRO A 120 -9.18 -9.12 -0.36
C PRO A 120 -10.35 -8.52 0.42
N LEU A 121 -11.25 -9.35 0.98
CA LEU A 121 -12.37 -8.86 1.76
C LEU A 121 -11.91 -8.31 3.12
N SER A 122 -11.05 -9.03 3.85
CA SER A 122 -10.43 -8.52 5.09
C SER A 122 -9.67 -7.22 4.86
N ARG A 123 -8.94 -7.10 3.74
CA ARG A 123 -8.26 -5.87 3.35
C ARG A 123 -9.28 -4.74 3.14
N ASN A 124 -10.36 -5.00 2.41
CA ASN A 124 -11.36 -3.99 2.08
C ASN A 124 -12.11 -3.50 3.32
N VAL A 125 -12.51 -4.39 4.23
CA VAL A 125 -13.11 -4.01 5.51
C VAL A 125 -12.13 -3.16 6.33
N SER A 126 -10.87 -3.56 6.40
CA SER A 126 -9.84 -2.77 7.10
C SER A 126 -9.64 -1.38 6.47
N ALA A 127 -9.70 -1.28 5.14
CA ALA A 127 -9.58 -0.04 4.40
C ALA A 127 -10.78 0.88 4.61
N PHE A 128 -11.99 0.34 4.54
CA PHE A 128 -13.23 1.07 4.79
C PHE A 128 -13.20 1.84 6.12
N PHE A 129 -12.95 1.14 7.23
CA PHE A 129 -12.87 1.78 8.56
C PHE A 129 -11.72 2.79 8.68
N HIS A 130 -10.60 2.53 8.01
CA HIS A 130 -9.50 3.50 7.96
C HIS A 130 -9.89 4.77 7.21
N TYR A 131 -10.65 4.66 6.11
CA TYR A 131 -11.10 5.83 5.35
C TYR A 131 -12.15 6.63 6.11
N LEU A 132 -13.09 5.98 6.80
CA LEU A 132 -14.09 6.66 7.62
C LEU A 132 -13.42 7.52 8.71
N GLU A 133 -12.42 6.95 9.40
CA GLU A 133 -11.62 7.66 10.41
C GLU A 133 -10.89 8.89 9.82
N GLU A 134 -10.38 8.80 8.60
CA GLU A 134 -9.65 9.91 7.97
C GLU A 134 -10.54 10.99 7.35
N THR A 135 -11.77 10.66 6.94
CA THR A 135 -12.59 11.55 6.10
C THR A 135 -13.53 12.43 6.89
N ASN A 136 -14.38 11.87 7.75
CA ASN A 136 -15.41 12.62 8.48
C ASN A 136 -15.83 11.84 9.73
N LYS A 137 -14.99 11.86 10.78
CA LYS A 137 -15.28 11.14 12.04
C LYS A 137 -16.70 11.42 12.57
N HIS A 138 -17.14 12.67 12.51
CA HIS A 138 -18.44 13.11 13.02
C HIS A 138 -19.67 12.71 12.18
N GLU A 139 -19.50 12.47 10.87
CA GLU A 139 -20.63 12.08 9.99
C GLU A 139 -21.05 10.63 10.24
N TYR A 140 -20.13 9.80 10.73
CA TYR A 140 -20.31 8.35 10.87
C TYR A 140 -20.36 7.88 12.33
N GLU A 141 -20.07 8.75 13.30
CA GLU A 141 -20.04 8.45 14.75
C GLU A 141 -21.37 7.87 15.28
N ASN A 142 -22.51 8.21 14.66
CA ASN A 142 -23.85 7.80 15.12
C ASN A 142 -24.54 6.74 14.25
N LEU A 143 -23.86 6.19 13.23
CA LEU A 143 -24.48 5.18 12.37
C LEU A 143 -24.69 3.86 13.12
N ILE A 144 -25.82 3.20 12.87
CA ILE A 144 -26.01 1.82 13.32
C ILE A 144 -25.27 0.85 12.40
N ILE A 145 -25.06 -0.39 12.87
CA ILE A 145 -24.19 -1.34 12.17
C ILE A 145 -24.67 -1.68 10.75
N ASP A 146 -25.98 -1.74 10.52
CA ASP A 146 -26.54 -2.03 9.18
C ASP A 146 -26.27 -0.89 8.19
N GLU A 147 -26.20 0.36 8.66
CA GLU A 147 -25.83 1.50 7.84
C GLU A 147 -24.35 1.45 7.44
N TYR A 148 -23.47 1.00 8.34
CA TYR A 148 -22.07 0.72 7.99
C TYR A 148 -21.97 -0.36 6.90
N MET A 149 -22.76 -1.43 6.97
CA MET A 149 -22.78 -2.49 5.95
C MET A 149 -23.30 -1.99 4.61
N SER A 150 -24.39 -1.21 4.62
CA SER A 150 -24.93 -0.56 3.43
C SER A 150 -23.91 0.37 2.78
N LEU A 151 -23.23 1.18 3.60
CA LEU A 151 -22.18 2.10 3.16
C LEU A 151 -20.97 1.36 2.59
N PHE A 152 -20.54 0.27 3.23
CA PHE A 152 -19.46 -0.59 2.75
C PHE A 152 -19.77 -1.13 1.36
N ASN A 153 -20.92 -1.79 1.19
CA ASN A 153 -21.34 -2.36 -0.08
C ASN A 153 -21.48 -1.29 -1.18
N LYS A 154 -21.93 -0.08 -0.83
CA LYS A 154 -22.20 1.00 -1.80
C LYS A 154 -20.96 1.81 -2.19
N ARG A 155 -20.06 2.08 -1.24
CA ARG A 155 -18.95 3.04 -1.43
C ARG A 155 -17.58 2.40 -1.49
N MET A 156 -17.41 1.16 -1.02
CA MET A 156 -16.08 0.55 -1.02
C MET A 156 -15.70 0.07 -2.44
N PRO A 157 -14.56 0.49 -3.00
CA PRO A 157 -14.05 -0.07 -4.25
C PRO A 157 -13.49 -1.48 -4.02
N HIS A 158 -14.37 -2.48 -4.12
CA HIS A 158 -14.04 -3.86 -3.76
C HIS A 158 -12.97 -4.50 -4.66
N ASP A 159 -12.86 -4.04 -5.90
CA ASP A 159 -11.90 -4.50 -6.92
C ASP A 159 -10.47 -4.00 -6.69
N THR A 160 -10.26 -3.00 -5.82
CA THR A 160 -8.93 -2.43 -5.50
C THR A 160 -7.80 -3.45 -5.35
N PRO A 161 -7.92 -4.52 -4.52
CA PRO A 161 -6.87 -5.53 -4.39
C PRO A 161 -6.61 -6.31 -5.68
N LEU A 162 -7.62 -6.49 -6.53
CA LEU A 162 -7.55 -7.29 -7.76
C LEU A 162 -6.75 -6.57 -8.86
N ILE A 163 -6.91 -5.24 -8.93
CA ILE A 163 -6.34 -4.41 -10.00
C ILE A 163 -5.03 -3.71 -9.59
N TRP A 164 -4.61 -3.80 -8.32
CA TRP A 164 -3.45 -3.05 -7.83
C TRP A 164 -2.18 -3.43 -8.58
N PHE A 165 -1.88 -4.71 -8.74
CA PHE A 165 -0.62 -5.15 -9.39
C PHE A 165 -0.50 -4.66 -10.83
N GLN A 166 -1.58 -4.68 -11.61
CA GLN A 166 -1.61 -4.14 -12.97
C GLN A 166 -1.39 -2.63 -12.97
N ASN A 167 -2.14 -1.90 -12.13
CA ASN A 167 -2.08 -0.44 -12.09
C ASN A 167 -0.77 0.12 -11.50
N GLU A 168 -0.02 -0.71 -10.78
CA GLU A 168 1.14 -0.29 -10.02
C GLU A 168 2.40 -1.05 -10.45
N LEU A 169 2.56 -2.32 -10.07
CA LEU A 169 3.79 -3.05 -10.34
C LEU A 169 4.02 -3.29 -11.84
N GLU A 170 2.99 -3.67 -12.59
CA GLU A 170 3.07 -3.85 -14.04
C GLU A 170 3.30 -2.50 -14.73
N LYS A 171 2.44 -1.51 -14.47
CA LYS A 171 2.56 -0.17 -15.06
C LYS A 171 3.92 0.50 -14.83
N TYR A 172 4.45 0.43 -13.61
CA TYR A 172 5.65 1.18 -13.23
C TYR A 172 6.93 0.36 -13.31
N PHE A 173 6.89 -0.96 -13.24
CA PHE A 173 8.09 -1.81 -13.30
C PHE A 173 8.08 -2.82 -14.45
N ASN A 174 7.01 -2.85 -15.25
CA ASN A 174 6.78 -3.85 -16.28
C ASN A 174 6.83 -5.27 -15.72
N ILE A 175 6.34 -5.50 -14.49
CA ILE A 175 6.29 -6.82 -13.86
C ILE A 175 4.83 -7.22 -13.72
N ASP A 176 4.35 -8.09 -14.61
CA ASP A 176 3.10 -8.81 -14.40
C ASP A 176 3.36 -9.96 -13.43
N VAL A 177 2.91 -9.81 -12.18
CA VAL A 177 3.10 -10.81 -11.12
C VAL A 177 2.49 -12.15 -11.49
N TYR A 178 1.41 -12.15 -12.27
CA TYR A 178 0.67 -13.36 -12.59
C TYR A 178 1.37 -14.24 -13.63
N GLY A 179 2.40 -13.72 -14.30
CA GLY A 179 3.24 -14.47 -15.22
C GLY A 179 4.38 -15.24 -14.55
N TYR A 180 4.50 -15.17 -13.21
CA TYR A 180 5.50 -15.89 -12.43
C TYR A 180 4.82 -16.86 -11.49
N GLU A 181 5.40 -18.04 -11.26
CA GLU A 181 4.83 -18.98 -10.28
C GLU A 181 4.78 -18.37 -8.88
N PHE A 182 3.87 -18.85 -8.03
CA PHE A 182 3.80 -18.44 -6.63
C PHE A 182 3.64 -19.67 -5.76
N ASP A 183 4.55 -19.87 -4.80
CA ASP A 183 4.48 -20.96 -3.86
C ASP A 183 3.44 -20.62 -2.78
N LYS A 184 2.20 -21.07 -3.02
CA LYS A 184 1.05 -20.81 -2.15
C LYS A 184 1.20 -21.47 -0.78
N GLU A 185 1.89 -22.62 -0.71
CA GLU A 185 2.10 -23.36 0.53
C GLU A 185 3.07 -22.59 1.44
N LYS A 186 4.18 -22.10 0.90
CA LYS A 186 5.10 -21.22 1.64
C LYS A 186 4.54 -19.80 1.82
N GLY A 187 3.67 -19.38 0.92
CA GLY A 187 3.05 -18.06 0.90
C GLY A 187 3.96 -16.94 0.41
N TRP A 188 4.96 -17.24 -0.42
CA TRP A 188 5.82 -16.22 -1.00
C TRP A 188 6.47 -16.62 -2.32
N ASN A 189 6.97 -15.63 -3.04
CA ASN A 189 7.94 -15.82 -4.13
C ASN A 189 8.85 -14.59 -4.28
N ILE A 190 10.04 -14.80 -4.85
CA ILE A 190 10.96 -13.75 -5.29
C ILE A 190 10.99 -13.71 -6.82
N ILE A 191 10.47 -12.62 -7.39
CA ILE A 191 10.54 -12.35 -8.83
C ILE A 191 11.81 -11.56 -9.11
N GLN A 192 12.57 -11.96 -10.13
CA GLN A 192 13.68 -11.18 -10.66
C GLN A 192 13.41 -10.80 -12.13
N LYS A 193 13.34 -9.49 -12.41
CA LYS A 193 13.23 -8.95 -13.77
C LYS A 193 14.36 -7.96 -14.04
N GLY A 194 15.34 -8.41 -14.82
CA GLY A 194 16.61 -7.71 -14.98
C GLY A 194 17.29 -7.54 -13.62
N LYS A 195 17.57 -6.29 -13.23
CA LYS A 195 18.17 -5.96 -11.93
C LYS A 195 17.17 -5.77 -10.79
N VAL A 196 15.87 -5.69 -11.08
CA VAL A 196 14.84 -5.47 -10.05
C VAL A 196 14.46 -6.81 -9.44
N LYS A 197 14.48 -6.88 -8.11
CA LYS A 197 14.00 -8.03 -7.33
C LYS A 197 12.74 -7.64 -6.56
N VAL A 198 11.73 -8.50 -6.58
CA VAL A 198 10.46 -8.29 -5.88
C VAL A 198 10.16 -9.50 -5.01
N LEU A 199 10.15 -9.30 -3.70
CA LEU A 199 9.61 -10.27 -2.74
C LEU A 199 8.11 -10.02 -2.58
N ILE A 200 7.30 -11.02 -2.91
CA ILE A 200 5.85 -11.03 -2.69
C ILE A 200 5.57 -12.02 -1.56
N LEU A 201 4.85 -11.61 -0.51
CA LEU A 201 4.44 -12.50 0.59
C LEU A 201 2.94 -12.40 0.87
N GLN A 202 2.33 -13.50 1.30
CA GLN A 202 1.04 -13.48 1.97
C GLN A 202 1.16 -12.83 3.35
N MET A 203 0.27 -11.90 3.64
CA MET A 203 0.15 -11.26 4.96
C MET A 203 -0.19 -12.29 6.05
N GLU A 204 -0.99 -13.29 5.69
CA GLU A 204 -1.44 -14.36 6.58
C GLU A 204 -0.27 -15.22 7.10
N LYS A 205 0.78 -15.41 6.29
CA LYS A 205 1.99 -16.17 6.63
C LYS A 205 3.20 -15.30 6.93
N LEU A 206 2.99 -14.01 7.20
CA LEU A 206 4.09 -13.06 7.36
C LEU A 206 5.01 -13.40 8.54
N ASN A 207 4.45 -13.89 9.65
CA ASN A 207 5.24 -14.27 10.83
C ASN A 207 6.13 -15.50 10.58
N GLU A 208 5.67 -16.42 9.73
CA GLU A 208 6.38 -17.65 9.38
C GLU A 208 7.54 -17.38 8.41
N ASN A 209 7.52 -16.24 7.72
CA ASN A 209 8.45 -15.88 6.66
C ASN A 209 9.36 -14.70 7.05
N GLU A 210 9.67 -14.54 8.35
CA GLU A 210 10.65 -13.54 8.82
C GLU A 210 12.03 -13.76 8.17
N ASP A 211 12.51 -15.00 8.15
CA ASP A 211 13.83 -15.35 7.64
C ASP A 211 13.96 -15.08 6.14
N VAL A 212 12.87 -15.26 5.38
CA VAL A 212 12.81 -14.93 3.95
C VAL A 212 13.02 -13.43 3.73
N ILE A 213 12.44 -12.59 4.59
CA ILE A 213 12.64 -11.13 4.53
C ILE A 213 14.08 -10.78 4.90
N ALA A 214 14.64 -11.43 5.92
CA ALA A 214 16.03 -11.24 6.35
C ALA A 214 17.02 -11.58 5.22
N GLU A 215 16.84 -12.74 4.59
CA GLU A 215 17.64 -13.20 3.45
C GLU A 215 17.49 -12.27 2.25
N PHE A 216 16.25 -11.95 1.86
CA PHE A 216 15.99 -11.05 0.73
C PHE A 216 16.67 -9.69 0.90
N LEU A 217 16.77 -9.21 2.13
CA LEU A 217 17.40 -7.93 2.46
C LEU A 217 18.92 -8.02 2.71
N ASN A 218 19.50 -9.21 2.75
CA ASN A 218 20.86 -9.47 3.22
C ASN A 218 21.08 -8.88 4.63
N LYS A 219 20.14 -9.12 5.54
CA LYS A 219 20.14 -8.58 6.89
C LYS A 219 19.79 -9.67 7.90
N PRO A 220 20.76 -10.49 8.35
CA PRO A 220 20.51 -11.63 9.23
C PRO A 220 19.91 -11.22 10.60
N ASP A 221 20.21 -10.01 11.07
CA ASP A 221 19.65 -9.47 12.32
C ASP A 221 18.24 -8.85 12.16
N PHE A 222 17.60 -9.03 11.00
CA PHE A 222 16.23 -8.54 10.80
C PHE A 222 15.27 -9.31 11.71
N LYS A 223 14.48 -8.58 12.50
CA LYS A 223 13.40 -9.10 13.33
C LYS A 223 12.10 -8.40 13.04
N LEU A 224 11.04 -9.18 12.80
CA LEU A 224 9.72 -8.68 12.51
C LEU A 224 9.06 -8.21 13.81
N VAL A 225 8.98 -6.90 13.95
CA VAL A 225 8.22 -6.25 15.01
C VAL A 225 6.74 -6.31 14.68
N ARG A 226 5.97 -6.94 15.56
CA ARG A 226 4.51 -6.90 15.49
C ARG A 226 4.02 -5.49 15.76
N ALA A 227 3.63 -4.81 14.68
CA ALA A 227 3.01 -3.50 14.75
C ALA A 227 1.64 -3.58 14.07
N ASN A 228 0.69 -4.22 14.75
CA ASN A 228 -0.71 -4.27 14.34
C ASN A 228 -1.59 -4.51 15.56
N THR A 229 -1.77 -3.48 16.37
CA THR A 229 -2.87 -3.42 17.33
C THR A 229 -3.88 -2.41 16.78
N ALA A 230 -4.81 -2.92 15.95
CA ALA A 230 -6.06 -2.20 15.67
C ALA A 230 -6.81 -1.86 16.97
N SER A 231 -6.45 -2.50 18.08
CA SER A 231 -6.91 -2.22 19.44
C SER A 231 -6.70 -0.80 19.94
N ASN A 232 -5.84 0.01 19.31
CA ASN A 232 -5.62 1.41 19.72
C ASN A 232 -6.44 2.43 18.90
N LYS A 233 -7.44 1.97 18.14
CA LYS A 233 -8.26 2.85 17.29
C LYS A 233 -9.64 3.07 17.90
N ASN A 234 -10.12 4.31 17.80
CA ASN A 234 -11.41 4.74 18.34
C ASN A 234 -12.64 4.03 17.75
N TYR A 235 -12.47 3.20 16.71
CA TYR A 235 -13.54 2.46 16.04
C TYR A 235 -13.48 0.94 16.24
N ILE A 236 -12.63 0.44 17.16
CA ILE A 236 -12.37 -1.01 17.26
C ILE A 236 -13.64 -1.82 17.57
N GLU A 237 -14.53 -1.28 18.40
CA GLU A 237 -15.81 -1.91 18.76
C GLU A 237 -16.70 -2.07 17.53
N THR A 238 -17.00 -0.97 16.82
CA THR A 238 -17.79 -0.99 15.58
C THR A 238 -17.15 -1.86 14.50
N TYR A 239 -15.82 -1.88 14.40
CA TYR A 239 -15.10 -2.74 13.46
C TYR A 239 -15.27 -4.24 13.79
N ASN A 240 -15.21 -4.59 15.08
CA ASN A 240 -15.39 -5.97 15.52
C ASN A 240 -16.84 -6.42 15.35
N GLU A 241 -17.80 -5.56 15.69
CA GLU A 241 -19.23 -5.80 15.47
C GLU A 241 -19.55 -5.94 13.97
N PHE A 242 -18.96 -5.10 13.13
CA PHE A 242 -19.10 -5.21 11.68
C PHE A 242 -18.62 -6.56 11.20
N LYS A 243 -17.43 -6.99 11.65
CA LYS A 243 -16.87 -8.28 11.25
C LYS A 243 -17.72 -9.47 11.69
N SER A 244 -18.38 -9.40 12.85
CA SER A 244 -19.20 -10.51 13.35
C SER A 244 -20.55 -10.60 12.64
N LYS A 245 -21.14 -9.45 12.29
CA LYS A 245 -22.48 -9.39 11.69
C LYS A 245 -22.49 -9.32 10.16
N PHE A 246 -21.45 -8.76 9.54
CA PHE A 246 -21.42 -8.57 8.09
C PHE A 246 -21.36 -9.90 7.35
N LYS A 247 -22.39 -10.14 6.54
CA LYS A 247 -22.47 -11.28 5.61
C LYS A 247 -22.44 -10.74 4.18
N PRO A 248 -21.31 -10.88 3.45
CA PRO A 248 -21.25 -10.45 2.06
C PRO A 248 -22.23 -11.26 1.22
N ASN A 249 -22.87 -10.60 0.25
CA ASN A 249 -23.71 -11.30 -0.71
C ASN A 249 -22.86 -12.23 -1.60
N LYS A 250 -23.53 -13.19 -2.25
CA LYS A 250 -22.87 -14.16 -3.13
C LYS A 250 -22.05 -13.48 -4.23
N GLN A 251 -22.58 -12.41 -4.83
CA GLN A 251 -21.90 -11.68 -5.89
C GLN A 251 -20.54 -11.11 -5.45
N LEU A 252 -20.44 -10.51 -4.27
CA LEU A 252 -19.20 -9.98 -3.73
C LEU A 252 -18.19 -11.11 -3.43
N ILE A 253 -18.68 -12.22 -2.88
CA ILE A 253 -17.84 -13.42 -2.69
C ILE A 253 -17.28 -13.91 -4.02
N ASP A 254 -18.13 -14.08 -5.04
CA ASP A 254 -17.72 -14.60 -6.34
C ASP A 254 -16.70 -13.68 -7.02
N ILE A 255 -16.92 -12.35 -7.00
CA ILE A 255 -15.99 -11.36 -7.55
C ILE A 255 -14.61 -11.46 -6.89
N LEU A 256 -14.56 -11.57 -5.56
CA LEU A 256 -13.29 -11.53 -4.83
C LEU A 256 -12.57 -12.88 -4.82
N TYR A 257 -13.29 -13.97 -4.54
CA TYR A 257 -12.71 -15.29 -4.26
C TYR A 257 -12.52 -16.19 -5.48
N ASN A 258 -13.21 -15.89 -6.60
CA ASN A 258 -12.97 -16.52 -7.90
C ASN A 258 -12.11 -15.63 -8.82
N SER A 259 -11.44 -14.62 -8.25
CA SER A 259 -10.56 -13.74 -9.01
C SER A 259 -9.22 -14.41 -9.33
N LYS A 260 -8.59 -13.96 -10.42
CA LYS A 260 -7.19 -14.29 -10.75
C LYS A 260 -6.23 -14.05 -9.58
N TYR A 261 -6.49 -13.01 -8.79
CA TYR A 261 -5.73 -12.70 -7.57
C TYR A 261 -5.79 -13.86 -6.57
N MET A 262 -6.98 -14.35 -6.26
CA MET A 262 -7.15 -15.41 -5.27
C MET A 262 -6.68 -16.77 -5.80
N GLU A 263 -6.89 -17.04 -7.07
CA GLU A 263 -6.38 -18.25 -7.73
C GLU A 263 -4.87 -18.30 -7.79
N HIS A 264 -4.21 -17.16 -7.95
CA HIS A 264 -2.77 -17.09 -8.08
C HIS A 264 -2.06 -17.14 -6.73
N PHE A 265 -2.53 -16.38 -5.75
CA PHE A 265 -1.82 -16.20 -4.49
C PHE A 265 -2.22 -17.17 -3.38
N TYR A 266 -3.37 -17.84 -3.46
CA TYR A 266 -3.90 -18.66 -2.37
C TYR A 266 -4.27 -20.08 -2.80
N THR A 267 -4.15 -21.03 -1.87
CA THR A 267 -4.60 -22.41 -2.06
C THR A 267 -6.12 -22.50 -2.00
N ASN A 268 -6.70 -23.57 -2.54
CA ASN A 268 -8.14 -23.82 -2.41
C ASN A 268 -8.59 -23.93 -0.95
N ALA A 269 -7.74 -24.52 -0.08
CA ALA A 269 -8.01 -24.63 1.35
C ALA A 269 -8.10 -23.24 2.01
N GLU A 270 -7.15 -22.35 1.74
CA GLU A 270 -7.14 -20.97 2.24
C GLU A 270 -8.35 -20.19 1.75
N ARG A 271 -8.67 -20.29 0.45
CA ARG A 271 -9.86 -19.65 -0.13
C ARG A 271 -11.13 -20.07 0.60
N ASN A 272 -11.29 -21.36 0.86
CA ASN A 272 -12.44 -21.90 1.59
C ASN A 272 -12.50 -21.41 3.04
N ILE A 273 -11.36 -21.32 3.73
CA ILE A 273 -11.27 -20.76 5.09
C ILE A 273 -11.74 -19.30 5.09
N PHE A 274 -11.27 -18.49 4.13
CA PHE A 274 -11.68 -17.09 4.03
C PHE A 274 -13.17 -16.94 3.74
N VAL A 275 -13.73 -17.72 2.81
CA VAL A 275 -15.18 -17.66 2.55
C VAL A 275 -15.99 -18.07 3.78
N LYS A 276 -15.59 -19.13 4.48
CA LYS A 276 -16.26 -19.59 5.71
C LYS A 276 -16.23 -18.54 6.81
N LYS A 277 -15.13 -17.80 6.96
CA LYS A 277 -14.99 -16.72 7.94
C LYS A 277 -16.05 -15.63 7.80
N TRP A 278 -16.59 -15.42 6.59
CA TRP A 278 -17.59 -14.40 6.30
C TRP A 278 -19.01 -14.95 6.14
N ARG A 279 -19.20 -16.28 6.21
CA ARG A 279 -20.52 -16.94 6.24
C ARG A 279 -20.99 -17.12 7.67
#